data_AF-A0A1G7CRV6-F1
#
_entry.id   AF-A0A1G7CRV6-F1
#
_cell.length_a   1.000
_cell.length_b   1.000
_cell.length_c   1.000
_cell.angle_alpha   90.00
_cell.angle_beta   90.00
_cell.angle_gamma   90.00
#
_symmetry.space_group_name_H-M   'P 1'
#
loop_
_entity.id
_entity.type
_entity.pdbx_description
1 polymer ?
#
loop_
_entity_poly.entity_id
_entity_poly.type
_entity_poly.pdbx_seq_one_letter_code
_entity_poly.pdbx_strand_id
1 'polypeptide(L)'
;MAHALEQSSAPVADYGYLEALTRQHRQVDEIRALFKEHTDQTAALIRNTSTDFRTVAQSCLERCNAGETVESDVLDALVDGITTWESTLSQDQDELARALDIAEQAAREENPAVLPVLAEAGRELAGINTENAEICRDARWTLMAVRARCQPGAPVGPIQGQPMDLDAYERSLG
;
A
#
# COMPACT_ATOMS: atom_id res chain seq x y z
N MET A 1 -7.32 9.58 -16.13
CA MET A 1 -6.36 8.47 -15.89
C MET A 1 -5.00 8.96 -15.42
N ALA A 2 -4.43 10.05 -15.98
CA ALA A 2 -3.15 10.63 -15.50
C ALA A 2 -3.11 11.03 -14.01
N HIS A 3 -4.23 11.51 -13.46
CA HIS A 3 -4.27 11.97 -12.06
C HIS A 3 -4.05 10.89 -10.99
N ALA A 4 -4.36 9.61 -11.27
CA ALA A 4 -4.14 8.52 -10.32
C ALA A 4 -2.66 8.09 -10.23
N LEU A 5 -1.90 8.32 -11.32
CA LEU A 5 -0.47 7.99 -11.41
C LEU A 5 0.41 9.15 -10.89
N GLU A 6 -0.01 10.40 -11.07
CA GLU A 6 0.74 11.58 -10.63
C GLU A 6 0.73 11.81 -9.10
N GLN A 7 -0.07 11.07 -8.34
CA GLN A 7 -0.17 11.21 -6.87
C GLN A 7 0.39 10.02 -6.09
N SER A 8 1.06 9.06 -6.75
CA SER A 8 1.57 7.84 -6.11
C SER A 8 2.89 8.05 -5.33
N SER A 9 2.99 9.10 -4.54
CA SER A 9 3.85 9.07 -3.35
C SER A 9 2.96 8.65 -2.19
N ALA A 10 3.10 7.43 -1.70
CA ALA A 10 2.46 7.11 -0.42
C ALA A 10 2.97 8.10 0.63
N PRO A 11 2.14 8.43 1.62
CA PRO A 11 2.68 9.09 2.79
C PRO A 11 3.70 8.10 3.36
N VAL A 12 4.99 8.41 3.27
CA VAL A 12 5.91 7.89 4.28
C VAL A 12 5.42 8.58 5.54
N ALA A 13 4.62 7.88 6.34
CA ALA A 13 4.09 8.48 7.55
C ALA A 13 5.30 8.78 8.46
N ASP A 14 5.51 10.05 8.77
CA ASP A 14 6.51 10.46 9.74
C ASP A 14 6.01 10.02 11.12
N TYR A 15 6.45 8.85 11.58
CA TYR A 15 6.07 8.33 12.90
C TYR A 15 6.90 8.92 14.05
N GLY A 16 7.73 9.94 13.80
CA GLY A 16 8.49 10.65 14.85
C GLY A 16 7.58 11.28 15.91
N TYR A 17 6.31 11.54 15.59
CA TYR A 17 5.32 12.00 16.56
C TYR A 17 5.01 10.97 17.65
N LEU A 18 5.19 9.66 17.41
CA LEU A 18 4.87 8.60 18.38
C LEU A 18 5.71 8.72 19.65
N GLU A 19 7.02 8.92 19.48
CA GLU A 19 7.94 9.17 20.58
C GLU A 19 7.61 10.50 21.26
N ALA A 20 7.43 11.57 20.48
CA ALA A 20 7.15 12.90 21.02
C ALA A 20 5.86 12.96 21.87
N LEU A 21 4.79 12.29 21.44
CA LEU A 21 3.53 12.20 22.20
C LEU A 21 3.70 11.41 23.49
N THR A 22 4.52 10.36 23.47
CA THR A 22 4.79 9.52 24.64
C THR A 22 5.50 10.31 25.74
N ARG A 23 6.45 11.17 25.36
CA ARG A 23 7.22 12.00 26.31
C ARG A 23 6.49 13.22 26.86
N GLN A 24 5.35 13.61 26.27
CA GLN A 24 4.67 14.87 26.61
C GLN A 24 3.81 14.84 27.89
N HIS A 25 3.83 13.78 28.71
CA HIS A 25 3.02 13.63 29.94
C HIS A 25 1.54 14.06 29.79
N ARG A 26 0.96 13.88 28.58
CA ARG A 26 -0.46 14.19 28.32
C ARG A 26 -1.38 13.14 28.94
N GLN A 27 -2.65 13.48 29.10
CA GLN A 27 -3.66 12.51 29.51
C GLN A 27 -3.80 11.42 28.43
N VAL A 28 -3.97 10.17 28.87
CA VAL A 28 -4.07 8.99 27.98
C VAL A 28 -5.18 9.17 26.95
N ASP A 29 -6.29 9.80 27.31
CA ASP A 29 -7.42 10.06 26.41
C ASP A 29 -7.10 11.06 25.31
N GLU A 30 -6.29 12.08 25.59
CA GLU A 30 -5.81 13.04 24.57
C GLU A 30 -4.87 12.36 23.59
N ILE A 31 -3.96 11.53 24.10
CA ILE A 31 -3.05 10.73 23.26
C ILE A 31 -3.86 9.80 22.36
N ARG A 32 -4.84 9.08 22.91
CA ARG A 32 -5.75 8.20 22.15
C ARG A 32 -6.49 8.95 21.05
N ALA A 33 -7.01 10.16 21.32
CA ALA A 33 -7.72 10.96 20.32
C ALA A 33 -6.80 11.36 19.15
N LEU A 34 -5.57 11.79 19.44
CA LEU A 34 -4.58 12.14 18.42
C LEU A 34 -4.17 10.93 17.57
N PHE A 35 -3.95 9.78 18.22
CA PHE A 35 -3.68 8.52 17.54
C PHE A 35 -4.80 8.13 16.59
N LYS A 36 -6.05 8.26 17.06
CA LYS A 36 -7.21 7.95 16.25
C LYS A 36 -7.30 8.86 15.03
N GLU A 37 -7.15 10.17 15.20
CA GLU A 37 -7.19 11.12 14.09
C GLU A 37 -6.13 10.80 13.04
N HIS A 38 -4.88 10.57 13.45
CA HIS A 38 -3.80 10.21 12.53
C HIS A 38 -4.07 8.88 11.84
N THR A 39 -4.52 7.87 12.60
CA THR A 39 -4.85 6.55 12.04
C THR A 39 -5.96 6.64 11.01
N ASP A 40 -7.02 7.40 11.30
CA ASP A 40 -8.14 7.60 10.37
C ASP A 40 -7.68 8.32 9.08
N GLN A 41 -6.79 9.32 9.19
CA GLN A 41 -6.24 10.04 8.03
C GLN A 41 -5.35 9.13 7.16
N THR A 42 -4.40 8.41 7.76
CA THR A 42 -3.54 7.45 7.07
C THR A 42 -4.38 6.34 6.42
N ALA A 43 -5.37 5.82 7.15
CA ALA A 43 -6.28 4.80 6.64
C ALA A 43 -7.09 5.28 5.43
N ALA A 44 -7.60 6.51 5.47
CA ALA A 44 -8.37 7.07 4.37
C ALA A 44 -7.53 7.16 3.08
N LEU A 45 -6.29 7.66 3.19
CA LEU A 45 -5.39 7.77 2.05
C LEU A 45 -5.05 6.39 1.47
N ILE A 46 -4.64 5.44 2.32
CA ILE A 46 -4.29 4.08 1.88
C ILE A 46 -5.47 3.38 1.21
N ARG A 47 -6.66 3.44 1.83
CA ARG A 47 -7.87 2.80 1.30
C ARG A 47 -8.33 3.41 -0.01
N ASN A 48 -8.28 4.73 -0.14
CA ASN A 48 -8.70 5.41 -1.36
C ASN A 48 -7.81 5.01 -2.53
N THR A 49 -6.48 5.14 -2.37
CA THR A 49 -5.53 4.79 -3.43
C THR A 49 -5.63 3.31 -3.84
N SER A 50 -5.70 2.40 -2.87
CA SER A 50 -5.81 0.95 -3.16
C SER A 50 -7.14 0.60 -3.81
N THR A 51 -8.23 1.27 -3.42
CA THR A 51 -9.54 1.12 -4.05
C THR A 51 -9.55 1.64 -5.48
N ASP A 52 -8.86 2.74 -5.76
CA ASP A 52 -8.74 3.30 -7.10
C ASP A 52 -7.99 2.33 -8.02
N PHE A 53 -6.86 1.77 -7.57
CA PHE A 53 -6.14 0.73 -8.32
C PHE A 53 -7.01 -0.48 -8.65
N ARG A 54 -7.74 -1.00 -7.65
CA ARG A 54 -8.69 -2.10 -7.87
C ARG A 54 -9.77 -1.74 -8.89
N THR A 55 -10.34 -0.54 -8.79
CA THR A 55 -11.41 -0.07 -9.68
C THR A 55 -10.91 0.07 -11.11
N VAL A 56 -9.72 0.64 -11.31
CA VAL A 56 -9.10 0.77 -12.63
C VAL A 56 -8.77 -0.60 -13.21
N ALA A 57 -8.19 -1.52 -12.42
CA ALA A 57 -7.89 -2.88 -12.87
C ALA A 57 -9.14 -3.63 -13.33
N GLN A 58 -10.23 -3.52 -12.56
CA GLN A 58 -11.53 -4.11 -12.91
C GLN A 58 -12.09 -3.51 -14.21
N SER A 59 -12.01 -2.18 -14.37
CA SER A 59 -12.45 -1.51 -15.60
C SER A 59 -11.65 -1.97 -16.83
N CYS A 60 -10.32 -2.12 -16.71
CA CYS A 60 -9.48 -2.68 -17.76
C CYS A 60 -9.89 -4.11 -18.14
N LEU A 61 -10.25 -4.94 -17.15
CA LEU A 61 -10.73 -6.30 -17.39
C LEU A 61 -12.06 -6.33 -18.13
N GLU A 62 -13.02 -5.49 -17.73
CA GLU A 62 -14.32 -5.37 -18.39
C GLU A 62 -14.18 -4.95 -19.86
N ARG A 63 -13.33 -3.95 -20.13
CA ARG A 63 -13.03 -3.51 -21.50
C ARG A 63 -12.37 -4.59 -22.34
N CYS A 64 -11.37 -5.30 -21.79
CA CYS A 64 -10.72 -6.42 -22.47
C CYS A 64 -11.72 -7.54 -22.78
N ASN A 65 -12.63 -7.87 -21.85
CA ASN A 65 -13.69 -8.87 -22.07
C ASN A 65 -14.73 -8.42 -23.11
N ALA A 66 -14.95 -7.12 -23.27
CA ALA A 66 -15.81 -6.55 -24.32
C ALA A 66 -15.12 -6.53 -25.71
N GLY A 67 -13.86 -6.95 -25.80
CA GLY A 67 -13.07 -6.93 -27.03
C GLY A 67 -12.48 -5.57 -27.38
N GLU A 68 -12.48 -4.63 -26.43
CA GLU A 68 -11.83 -3.33 -26.62
C GLU A 68 -10.30 -3.46 -26.51
N THR A 69 -9.59 -2.68 -27.31
CA THR A 69 -8.14 -2.53 -27.18
C THR A 69 -7.81 -1.72 -25.93
N VAL A 70 -6.95 -2.27 -25.07
CA VAL A 70 -6.32 -1.56 -23.97
C VAL A 70 -4.85 -1.29 -24.34
N GLU A 71 -4.45 -0.02 -24.33
CA GLU A 71 -3.09 0.40 -24.72
C GLU A 71 -2.02 -0.18 -23.78
N SER A 72 -0.91 -0.66 -24.35
CA SER A 72 0.18 -1.30 -23.58
C SER A 72 0.81 -0.35 -22.58
N ASP A 73 1.17 0.84 -23.03
CA ASP A 73 1.85 1.84 -22.21
C ASP A 73 1.00 2.23 -20.99
N VAL A 74 -0.33 2.21 -21.13
CA VAL A 74 -1.27 2.46 -20.03
C VAL A 74 -1.29 1.29 -19.04
N LEU A 75 -1.32 0.05 -19.52
CA LEU A 75 -1.27 -1.14 -18.64
C LEU A 75 0.05 -1.23 -17.89
N ASP A 76 1.17 -0.98 -18.56
CA ASP A 76 2.50 -1.04 -17.96
C ASP A 76 2.65 0.07 -16.91
N ALA A 77 2.24 1.31 -17.20
CA ALA A 77 2.24 2.39 -16.22
C ALA A 77 1.35 2.10 -14.98
N LEU A 78 0.20 1.43 -15.17
CA LEU A 78 -0.65 1.02 -14.06
C LEU A 78 -0.03 -0.09 -13.22
N VAL A 79 0.60 -1.09 -13.84
CA VAL A 79 1.32 -2.16 -13.12
C VAL A 79 2.49 -1.59 -12.34
N ASP A 80 3.25 -0.67 -12.92
CA ASP A 80 4.37 0.01 -12.25
C ASP A 80 3.89 0.88 -11.08
N GLY A 81 2.78 1.61 -11.27
CA GLY A 81 2.15 2.40 -10.20
C GLY A 81 1.74 1.53 -9.02
N ILE A 82 1.08 0.40 -9.27
CA ILE A 82 0.69 -0.54 -8.21
C ILE A 82 1.91 -1.15 -7.52
N THR A 83 2.95 -1.55 -8.28
CA THR A 83 4.17 -2.15 -7.73
C THR A 83 4.93 -1.16 -6.83
N THR A 84 4.98 0.11 -7.24
CA THR A 84 5.54 1.20 -6.44
C THR A 84 4.76 1.40 -5.15
N TRP A 85 3.43 1.37 -5.24
CA TRP A 85 2.57 1.49 -4.07
C TRP A 85 2.70 0.31 -3.11
N GLU A 86 2.71 -0.94 -3.60
CA GLU A 86 2.98 -2.15 -2.80
C GLU A 86 4.31 -2.02 -2.03
N SER A 87 5.37 -1.57 -2.73
CA SER A 87 6.68 -1.35 -2.12
C SER A 87 6.63 -0.29 -1.02
N THR A 88 5.84 0.77 -1.23
CA THR A 88 5.72 1.86 -0.25
C THR A 88 4.93 1.43 0.97
N LEU A 89 3.84 0.66 0.81
CA LEU A 89 3.11 0.07 1.94
C LEU A 89 4.00 -0.87 2.78
N SER A 90 4.88 -1.64 2.13
CA SER A 90 5.85 -2.48 2.83
C SER A 90 6.86 -1.64 3.63
N GLN A 91 7.39 -0.56 3.05
CA GLN A 91 8.32 0.34 3.72
C GLN A 91 7.67 1.07 4.90
N ASP A 92 6.42 1.51 4.73
CA ASP A 92 5.62 2.15 5.79
C ASP A 92 5.39 1.19 6.97
N GLN A 93 5.12 -0.09 6.69
CA GLN A 93 4.98 -1.12 7.72
C GLN A 93 6.29 -1.34 8.51
N ASP A 94 7.44 -1.35 7.84
CA ASP A 94 8.76 -1.47 8.49
C ASP A 94 9.12 -0.23 9.32
N GLU A 95 8.75 0.97 8.86
CA GLU A 95 8.94 2.22 9.61
C GLU A 95 8.01 2.28 10.82
N LEU A 96 6.74 1.90 10.67
CA LEU A 96 5.77 1.79 11.77
C LEU A 96 6.27 0.86 12.86
N ALA A 97 6.79 -0.32 12.48
CA ALA A 97 7.32 -1.29 13.43
C ALA A 97 8.50 -0.71 14.24
N ARG A 98 9.42 0.00 13.58
CA ARG A 98 10.55 0.68 14.23
C ARG A 98 10.09 1.80 15.16
N ALA A 99 9.15 2.62 14.72
CA ALA A 99 8.69 3.76 15.50
C ALA A 99 7.86 3.32 16.72
N LEU A 100 7.08 2.23 16.60
CA LEU A 100 6.38 1.62 17.73
C LEU A 100 7.34 1.06 18.79
N ASP A 101 8.43 0.41 18.39
CA ASP A 101 9.44 -0.10 19.32
C ASP A 101 10.08 1.03 20.14
N ILE A 102 10.44 2.14 19.47
CA ILE A 102 10.98 3.35 20.12
C ILE A 102 9.96 3.96 21.09
N ALA A 103 8.71 4.14 20.64
CA ALA A 103 7.65 4.71 21.45
C ALA A 103 7.29 3.81 22.64
N GLU A 104 7.30 2.49 22.47
CA GLU A 104 7.05 1.54 23.55
C GLU A 104 8.15 1.62 24.62
N GLN A 105 9.42 1.70 24.21
CA GLN A 105 10.53 1.85 25.14
C GLN A 105 10.42 3.17 25.94
N ALA A 106 10.13 4.29 25.27
CA ALA A 106 9.92 5.57 25.94
C ALA A 106 8.70 5.52 26.89
N ALA A 107 7.61 4.86 26.50
CA ALA A 107 6.40 4.76 27.29
C ALA A 107 6.64 3.96 28.58
N ARG A 108 7.44 2.89 28.53
CA ARG A 108 7.80 2.11 29.72
C ARG A 108 8.56 2.95 30.76
N GLU A 109 9.37 3.90 30.32
CA GLU A 109 10.18 4.75 31.20
C GLU A 109 9.41 5.96 31.72
N GLU A 110 8.62 6.63 30.88
CA GLU A 110 8.05 7.95 31.18
C GLU A 110 6.54 7.93 31.41
N ASN A 111 5.78 7.07 30.71
CA ASN A 111 4.32 7.06 30.77
C ASN A 111 3.70 5.68 30.45
N PRO A 112 3.79 4.69 31.37
CA PRO A 112 3.38 3.31 31.08
C PRO A 112 1.88 3.16 30.78
N ALA A 113 1.06 4.12 31.17
CA ALA A 113 -0.38 4.11 30.94
C ALA A 113 -0.74 4.23 29.44
N VAL A 114 0.20 4.66 28.59
CA VAL A 114 0.02 4.83 27.14
C VAL A 114 0.31 3.56 26.34
N LEU A 115 0.99 2.56 26.94
CA LEU A 115 1.33 1.30 26.27
C LEU A 115 0.14 0.59 25.60
N PRO A 116 -1.05 0.49 26.23
CA PRO A 116 -2.21 -0.13 25.57
C PRO A 116 -2.68 0.66 24.35
N VAL A 117 -2.57 1.99 24.37
CA VAL A 117 -2.97 2.87 23.27
C VAL A 117 -2.04 2.69 22.08
N LEU A 118 -0.72 2.65 22.33
CA LEU A 118 0.30 2.39 21.29
C LEU A 118 0.08 1.03 20.63
N ALA A 119 -0.13 -0.02 21.44
CA ALA A 119 -0.35 -1.37 20.94
C ALA A 119 -1.65 -1.49 20.11
N GLU A 120 -2.70 -0.76 20.48
CA GLU A 120 -3.96 -0.71 19.74
C GLU A 120 -3.78 -0.01 18.38
N ALA A 121 -3.22 1.20 18.38
CA ALA A 121 -2.97 1.96 17.16
C ALA A 121 -2.02 1.23 16.19
N GLY A 122 -0.97 0.60 16.72
CA GLY A 122 -0.03 -0.17 15.93
C GLY A 122 -0.67 -1.38 15.23
N ARG A 123 -1.57 -2.10 15.92
CA ARG A 123 -2.31 -3.22 15.31
C ARG A 123 -3.27 -2.73 14.22
N GLU A 124 -3.96 -1.61 14.45
CA GLU A 124 -4.91 -1.05 13.49
C GLU A 124 -4.21 -0.64 12.19
N LEU A 125 -3.14 0.15 12.30
CA LEU A 125 -2.36 0.60 11.14
C LEU A 125 -1.70 -0.58 10.38
N ALA A 126 -1.12 -1.54 11.10
CA ALA A 126 -0.54 -2.73 10.46
C ALA A 126 -1.59 -3.57 9.72
N GLY A 127 -2.80 -3.69 10.29
CA GLY A 127 -3.93 -4.35 9.63
C GLY A 127 -4.34 -3.64 8.35
N ILE A 128 -4.47 -2.30 8.39
CA ILE A 128 -4.77 -1.49 7.20
C ILE A 128 -3.73 -1.68 6.11
N ASN A 129 -2.44 -1.61 6.44
CA ASN A 129 -1.36 -1.81 5.47
C ASN A 129 -1.41 -3.20 4.84
N THR A 130 -1.63 -4.23 5.65
CA THR A 130 -1.70 -5.63 5.17
C THR A 130 -2.89 -5.84 4.22
N GLU A 131 -4.10 -5.43 4.61
CA GLU A 131 -5.30 -5.56 3.78
C GLU A 131 -5.14 -4.81 2.44
N ASN A 132 -4.55 -3.62 2.46
CA ASN A 132 -4.42 -2.82 1.25
C ASN A 132 -3.27 -3.28 0.34
N ALA A 133 -2.22 -3.87 0.91
CA ALA A 133 -1.20 -4.57 0.13
C ALA A 133 -1.79 -5.77 -0.62
N GLU A 134 -2.74 -6.50 0.00
CA GLU A 134 -3.47 -7.59 -0.67
C GLU A 134 -4.36 -7.05 -1.80
N ILE A 135 -5.12 -5.98 -1.57
CA ILE A 135 -5.93 -5.32 -2.60
C ILE A 135 -5.08 -4.90 -3.82
N CYS A 136 -3.91 -4.30 -3.56
CA CYS A 136 -3.00 -3.87 -4.61
C CYS A 136 -2.43 -5.06 -5.38
N ARG A 137 -2.03 -6.13 -4.68
CA ARG A 137 -1.55 -7.36 -5.29
C ARG A 137 -2.59 -7.99 -6.22
N ASP A 138 -3.85 -8.05 -5.80
CA ASP A 138 -4.95 -8.58 -6.60
C ASP A 138 -5.24 -7.69 -7.82
N ALA A 139 -5.18 -6.37 -7.67
CA ALA A 139 -5.31 -5.43 -8.77
C ALA A 139 -4.17 -5.59 -9.80
N ARG A 140 -2.93 -5.77 -9.33
CA ARG A 140 -1.76 -6.06 -10.19
C ARG A 140 -1.97 -7.35 -10.97
N TRP A 141 -2.37 -8.43 -10.30
CA TRP A 141 -2.66 -9.71 -10.99
C TRP A 141 -3.77 -9.59 -12.02
N THR A 142 -4.81 -8.82 -11.71
CA THR A 142 -5.90 -8.54 -12.66
C THR A 142 -5.37 -7.85 -13.91
N LEU A 143 -4.54 -6.80 -13.76
CA LEU A 143 -3.93 -6.11 -14.90
C LEU A 143 -2.99 -7.01 -15.71
N MET A 144 -2.22 -7.88 -15.05
CA MET A 144 -1.35 -8.83 -15.74
C MET A 144 -2.15 -9.87 -16.53
N ALA A 145 -3.30 -10.32 -16.01
CA ALA A 145 -4.23 -11.17 -16.75
C ALA A 145 -4.85 -10.43 -17.95
N VAL A 146 -5.17 -9.15 -17.81
CA VAL A 146 -5.64 -8.30 -18.93
C VAL A 146 -4.57 -8.21 -20.00
N ARG A 147 -3.32 -7.90 -19.62
CA ARG A 147 -2.19 -7.84 -20.54
C ARG A 147 -2.03 -9.15 -21.31
N ALA A 148 -2.05 -10.30 -20.62
CA ALA A 148 -1.92 -11.61 -21.26
C ALA A 148 -3.01 -11.91 -22.30
N ARG A 149 -4.25 -11.47 -22.04
CA ARG A 149 -5.40 -11.71 -22.93
C ARG A 149 -5.42 -10.77 -24.12
N CYS A 150 -5.21 -9.48 -23.85
CA CYS A 150 -5.31 -8.43 -24.85
C CYS A 150 -4.01 -8.27 -25.68
N GLN A 151 -2.89 -8.89 -25.27
CA GLN A 151 -1.59 -8.80 -25.93
C GLN A 151 -0.82 -10.13 -25.93
N PRO A 152 -1.26 -11.16 -26.68
CA PRO A 152 -0.68 -12.50 -26.65
C PRO A 152 0.77 -12.64 -27.17
N GLY A 153 1.45 -11.55 -27.51
CA GLY A 153 2.86 -11.52 -27.93
C GLY A 153 3.79 -10.66 -27.06
N ALA A 154 3.24 -9.96 -26.06
CA ALA A 154 4.04 -9.21 -25.11
C ALA A 154 4.46 -10.13 -23.95
N PRO A 155 5.72 -10.08 -23.50
CA PRO A 155 6.15 -10.81 -22.31
C PRO A 155 5.34 -10.32 -21.12
N VAL A 156 4.57 -11.21 -20.55
CA VAL A 156 3.84 -10.98 -19.31
C VAL A 156 4.72 -11.45 -18.17
N GLY A 157 4.85 -10.63 -17.12
CA GLY A 157 5.51 -11.03 -15.89
C GLY A 157 4.80 -12.21 -15.21
N PRO A 158 5.15 -12.56 -13.96
CA PRO A 158 4.52 -13.69 -13.27
C PRO A 158 3.00 -13.55 -13.28
N ILE A 159 2.25 -14.53 -13.76
CA ILE A 159 0.80 -14.58 -13.51
C ILE A 159 0.60 -15.53 -12.33
N GLN A 160 -0.34 -15.22 -11.44
CA GLN A 160 -0.60 -16.03 -10.25
C GLN A 160 -0.73 -17.53 -10.61
N GLY A 161 0.16 -18.35 -10.04
CA GLY A 161 0.16 -19.80 -10.22
C GLY A 161 0.72 -20.32 -11.56
N GLN A 162 1.26 -19.47 -12.45
CA GLN A 162 1.90 -19.91 -13.68
C GLN A 162 3.44 -19.90 -13.57
N PRO A 163 4.13 -20.96 -14.06
CA PRO A 163 5.58 -20.96 -14.17
C PRO A 163 6.02 -19.88 -15.17
N MET A 164 6.97 -19.03 -14.77
CA MET A 164 7.50 -17.96 -15.62
C MET A 164 8.90 -18.32 -16.12
N ASP A 165 9.17 -17.95 -17.38
CA ASP A 165 10.52 -17.85 -17.93
C ASP A 165 11.10 -16.48 -17.58
N LEU A 166 11.89 -16.43 -16.50
CA LEU A 166 12.50 -15.19 -15.99
C LEU A 166 13.46 -14.56 -17.01
N ASP A 167 14.20 -15.37 -17.77
CA ASP A 167 15.20 -14.90 -18.73
C ASP A 167 14.55 -14.18 -19.92
N ALA A 168 13.35 -14.60 -20.32
CA ALA A 168 12.58 -13.95 -21.39
C ALA A 168 11.95 -12.64 -20.91
N TYR A 169 11.49 -12.58 -19.65
CA TYR A 169 10.94 -11.38 -19.05
C TYR A 169 12.02 -10.30 -18.87
N GLU A 170 13.19 -10.65 -18.31
CA GLU A 170 14.29 -9.70 -18.09
C GLU A 170 14.79 -9.08 -19.41
N ARG A 171 14.91 -9.89 -20.48
CA ARG A 171 15.29 -9.40 -21.82
C ARG A 171 14.29 -8.41 -22.43
N SER A 172 13.06 -8.39 -21.95
CA SER A 172 12.02 -7.49 -22.46
C SER A 172 11.97 -6.13 -21.78
N LEU A 173 12.62 -5.99 -20.63
CA LEU A 173 12.65 -4.76 -19.85
C LEU A 173 13.66 -3.73 -20.38
N GLY A 174 14.55 -4.11 -21.31
CA GLY A 174 15.53 -3.24 -21.95
C GLY A 174 16.87 -3.22 -21.25
#